data_AF-A0A6P0XTD2-F1
#
_entry.id   AF-A0A6P0XTD2-F1
#
_cell.length_a   1.000
_cell.length_b   1.000
_cell.length_c   1.000
_cell.angle_alpha   90.00
_cell.angle_beta   90.00
_cell.angle_gamma   90.00
#
_symmetry.space_group_name_H-M   'P 1'
#
loop_
_entity.id
_entity.type
_entity.pdbx_description
1 polymer ?
#
loop_
_entity_poly.entity_id
_entity_poly.type
_entity_poly.pdbx_seq_one_letter_code
_entity_poly.pdbx_strand_id
1 'polypeptide(L)'
;PGLSTYEDTAGNPVHLLLIIGSLFVLTINKKIWTNKFLIKYGIVLVLGFVLFASLLTWSPYRCRLHLPLFILFAPFVAIVFSKSFPKQVSYFLAILVLCLSYKWVLFNSVRPLIGENNIFQSSRVEQYFQTQPKYQQFYLDEVVRVESNQCENIGLTFKSSSFEYPLLVLLNENYPKQIQHINLENESQILVKKNSNSNFENLNNDCIINIDRSKLKS
;
A
#
# COMPACT_ATOMS: atom_id res chain seq x y z
N PRO A 1 16.03 2.01 15.33
CA PRO A 1 14.96 2.54 14.44
C PRO A 1 14.09 3.57 15.18
N GLY A 2 14.10 4.82 14.72
CA GLY A 2 13.32 5.91 15.33
C GLY A 2 11.83 5.81 14.99
N LEU A 3 11.01 6.60 15.70
CA LEU A 3 9.61 6.84 15.36
C LEU A 3 9.53 7.51 13.98
N SER A 4 9.02 6.77 12.98
CA SER A 4 8.78 7.28 11.64
C SER A 4 7.29 7.49 11.40
N THR A 5 6.95 8.64 10.81
CA THR A 5 5.62 8.98 10.29
C THR A 5 5.52 8.73 8.77
N TYR A 6 6.57 8.16 8.18
CA TYR A 6 6.60 7.78 6.77
C TYR A 6 6.02 6.38 6.59
N GLU A 7 4.99 6.25 5.74
CA GLU A 7 4.16 5.04 5.60
C GLU A 7 4.94 3.75 5.32
N ASP A 8 6.08 3.83 4.65
CA ASP A 8 6.89 2.66 4.27
C ASP A 8 7.72 2.11 5.43
N THR A 9 7.93 2.92 6.47
CA THR A 9 8.83 2.62 7.58
C THR A 9 8.15 2.73 8.95
N ALA A 10 6.93 3.26 9.00
CA ALA A 10 6.12 3.36 10.20
C ALA A 10 5.64 1.98 10.66
N GLY A 11 6.14 1.51 11.80
CA GLY A 11 5.66 0.29 12.45
C GLY A 11 4.47 0.53 13.39
N ASN A 12 3.81 -0.56 13.81
CA ASN A 12 2.73 -0.52 14.81
C ASN A 12 3.11 -1.29 16.09
N PRO A 13 4.06 -0.77 16.91
CA PRO A 13 4.54 -1.46 18.10
C PRO A 13 3.46 -1.56 19.19
N VAL A 14 2.57 -0.57 19.28
CA VAL A 14 1.49 -0.54 20.29
C VAL A 14 0.53 -1.70 20.06
N HIS A 15 0.06 -1.90 18.82
CA HIS A 15 -0.83 -3.01 18.52
C HIS A 15 -0.14 -4.37 18.70
N LEU A 16 1.16 -4.47 18.38
CA LEU A 16 1.93 -5.68 18.64
C LEU A 16 2.00 -6.00 20.14
N LEU A 17 2.26 -5.01 21.00
CA LEU A 17 2.27 -5.18 22.46
C LEU A 17 0.90 -5.60 22.99
N LEU A 18 -0.18 -5.06 22.44
CA LEU A 18 -1.55 -5.47 22.81
C LEU A 18 -1.84 -6.91 22.41
N ILE A 19 -1.39 -7.35 21.23
CA ILE A 19 -1.50 -8.75 20.79
C ILE A 19 -0.76 -9.66 21.77
N ILE A 20 0.52 -9.38 22.04
CA ILE A 20 1.34 -10.18 22.96
C ILE A 20 0.71 -10.20 24.36
N GLY A 21 0.26 -9.05 24.85
CA GLY A 21 -0.45 -8.92 26.11
C GLY A 21 -1.74 -9.74 26.16
N SER A 22 -2.53 -9.75 25.08
CA SER A 22 -3.75 -10.56 25.00
C SER A 22 -3.46 -12.07 25.04
N LEU A 23 -2.42 -12.52 24.34
CA LEU A 23 -1.99 -13.92 24.38
C LEU A 23 -1.50 -14.30 25.78
N PHE A 24 -0.73 -13.42 26.44
CA PHE A 24 -0.26 -13.63 27.81
C PHE A 24 -1.43 -13.70 28.81
N VAL A 25 -2.37 -12.75 28.74
CA VAL A 25 -3.57 -12.75 29.59
C VAL A 25 -4.40 -14.02 29.41
N LEU A 26 -4.50 -14.54 28.18
CA LEU A 26 -5.19 -15.79 27.89
C LEU A 26 -4.55 -16.98 28.63
N THR A 27 -3.21 -17.01 28.78
CA THR A 27 -2.54 -18.09 29.54
C THR A 27 -2.84 -18.06 31.04
N ILE A 28 -3.04 -16.86 31.61
CA ILE A 28 -3.29 -16.67 33.05
C ILE A 28 -4.77 -16.83 33.38
N ASN A 29 -5.64 -16.17 32.60
CA ASN A 29 -7.06 -16.11 32.87
C ASN A 29 -7.81 -17.31 32.26
N LYS A 30 -7.79 -18.43 33.00
CA LYS A 30 -8.47 -19.68 32.63
C LYS A 30 -9.98 -19.52 32.41
N LYS A 31 -10.63 -18.46 32.91
CA LYS A 31 -12.05 -18.21 32.62
C LYS A 31 -12.32 -18.02 31.14
N ILE A 32 -11.35 -17.50 30.37
CA ILE A 32 -11.49 -17.31 28.92
C ILE A 32 -11.54 -18.66 28.17
N TRP A 33 -10.92 -19.70 28.72
CA TRP A 33 -10.85 -21.02 28.10
C TRP A 33 -12.22 -21.71 28.01
N THR A 34 -13.21 -21.22 28.75
CA THR A 34 -14.62 -21.64 28.61
C THR A 34 -15.17 -21.33 27.21
N ASN A 35 -14.69 -20.26 26.56
CA ASN A 35 -15.10 -19.90 25.22
C ASN A 35 -14.17 -20.56 24.18
N LYS A 36 -14.48 -21.83 23.85
CA LYS A 36 -13.72 -22.62 22.87
C LYS A 36 -13.63 -21.94 21.49
N PHE A 37 -14.63 -21.17 21.09
CA PHE A 37 -14.62 -20.44 19.81
C PHE A 37 -13.52 -19.38 19.77
N LEU A 38 -13.38 -18.58 20.83
CA LEU A 38 -12.34 -17.56 20.94
C LEU A 38 -10.93 -18.17 20.92
N ILE A 39 -10.74 -19.31 21.61
CA ILE A 39 -9.47 -20.04 21.60
C ILE A 39 -9.13 -20.54 20.19
N LYS A 40 -10.08 -21.20 19.50
CA LYS A 40 -9.89 -21.66 18.12
C LYS A 40 -9.56 -20.51 17.18
N TYR A 41 -10.25 -19.39 17.32
CA TYR A 41 -9.97 -18.18 16.55
C TYR A 41 -8.55 -17.67 16.79
N GLY A 42 -8.12 -17.54 18.05
CA GLY A 42 -6.76 -17.15 18.40
C GLY A 42 -5.69 -18.10 17.84
N ILE A 43 -5.93 -19.41 17.90
CA ILE A 43 -5.03 -20.41 17.30
C ILE A 43 -4.92 -20.22 15.79
N VAL A 44 -6.03 -20.03 15.08
CA VAL A 44 -6.04 -19.78 13.63
C VAL A 44 -5.26 -18.50 13.29
N LEU A 45 -5.40 -17.43 14.08
CA LEU A 45 -4.64 -16.20 13.85
C LEU A 45 -3.13 -16.40 14.05
N VAL A 46 -2.73 -17.12 15.10
CA VAL A 46 -1.30 -17.42 15.36
C VAL A 46 -0.74 -18.31 14.25
N LEU A 47 -1.46 -19.36 13.85
CA LEU A 47 -1.05 -20.22 12.74
C LEU A 47 -0.97 -19.45 11.42
N GLY A 48 -1.94 -18.56 11.16
CA GLY A 48 -1.94 -17.68 10.00
C GLY A 48 -0.72 -16.76 9.97
N PHE A 49 -0.33 -16.21 11.12
CA PHE A 49 0.90 -15.43 11.25
C PHE A 49 2.17 -16.26 11.01
N VAL A 50 2.25 -17.47 11.58
CA VAL A 50 3.40 -18.37 11.37
C VAL A 50 3.53 -18.78 9.91
N LEU A 51 2.41 -19.17 9.27
CA LEU A 51 2.37 -19.51 7.85
C LEU A 51 2.73 -18.32 6.97
N PHE A 52 2.23 -17.13 7.31
CA PHE A 52 2.61 -15.90 6.61
C PHE A 52 4.12 -15.65 6.72
N ALA A 53 4.68 -15.78 7.91
CA ALA A 53 6.10 -15.55 8.18
C ALA A 53 7.01 -16.61 7.53
N SER A 54 6.52 -17.84 7.33
CA SER A 54 7.29 -18.90 6.66
C SER A 54 7.26 -18.81 5.14
N LEU A 55 6.13 -18.37 4.56
CA LEU A 55 5.99 -18.27 3.10
C LEU A 55 6.62 -17.01 2.51
N LEU A 56 6.63 -15.91 3.26
CA LEU A 56 7.10 -14.62 2.74
C LEU A 56 8.53 -14.33 3.22
N THR A 57 9.43 -14.14 2.25
CA THR A 57 10.79 -13.67 2.54
C THR A 57 10.75 -12.27 3.14
N TRP A 58 11.55 -12.06 4.19
CA TRP A 58 11.63 -10.77 4.87
C TRP A 58 12.08 -9.64 3.91
N SER A 59 11.40 -8.49 3.97
CA SER A 59 11.80 -7.27 3.27
C SER A 59 11.26 -6.03 3.97
N PRO A 60 12.01 -4.91 3.98
CA PRO A 60 11.56 -3.64 4.55
C PRO A 60 10.24 -3.13 3.96
N TYR A 61 10.01 -3.32 2.66
CA TYR A 61 8.84 -2.79 1.96
C TYR A 61 7.58 -3.65 2.14
N ARG A 62 7.74 -4.90 2.60
CA ARG A 62 6.65 -5.86 2.76
C ARG A 62 5.98 -5.81 4.14
N CYS A 63 6.40 -4.88 5.01
CA CYS A 63 5.80 -4.75 6.35
C CYS A 63 4.28 -4.52 6.31
N ARG A 64 3.76 -3.88 5.26
CA ARG A 64 2.31 -3.64 5.06
C ARG A 64 1.50 -4.92 4.90
N LEU A 65 2.12 -6.02 4.46
CA LEU A 65 1.43 -7.30 4.27
C LEU A 65 0.99 -7.92 5.61
N HIS A 66 1.54 -7.49 6.75
CA HIS A 66 1.06 -7.91 8.07
C HIS A 66 -0.23 -7.22 8.52
N LEU A 67 -0.62 -6.11 7.88
CA LEU A 67 -1.75 -5.26 8.31
C LEU A 67 -3.09 -6.04 8.41
N PRO A 68 -3.46 -6.92 7.46
CA PRO A 68 -4.69 -7.71 7.58
C PRO A 68 -4.71 -8.59 8.84
N LEU A 69 -3.57 -9.21 9.19
CA LEU A 69 -3.47 -10.02 10.40
C LEU A 69 -3.64 -9.15 11.66
N PHE A 70 -3.02 -7.97 11.70
CA PHE A 70 -3.19 -7.03 12.81
C PHE A 70 -4.67 -6.63 12.98
N ILE A 71 -5.37 -6.33 11.89
CA ILE A 71 -6.80 -6.01 11.92
C ILE A 71 -7.63 -7.17 12.48
N LEU A 72 -7.32 -8.40 12.08
CA LEU A 72 -8.02 -9.59 12.60
C LEU A 72 -7.73 -9.83 14.10
N PHE A 73 -6.54 -9.48 14.58
CA PHE A 73 -6.22 -9.53 16.00
C PHE A 73 -6.95 -8.46 16.84
N ALA A 74 -7.40 -7.34 16.26
CA ALA A 74 -8.06 -6.27 17.00
C ALA A 74 -9.32 -6.72 17.78
N PRO A 75 -10.32 -7.41 17.18
CA PRO A 75 -11.47 -7.91 17.94
C PRO A 75 -11.07 -8.98 18.97
N PHE A 76 -10.05 -9.79 18.68
CA PHE A 76 -9.52 -10.77 19.64
C PHE A 76 -9.00 -10.09 20.90
N VAL A 77 -8.14 -9.08 20.75
CA VAL A 77 -7.59 -8.28 21.85
C VAL A 77 -8.74 -7.64 22.66
N ALA A 78 -9.70 -7.03 21.98
CA ALA A 78 -10.84 -6.38 22.63
C ALA A 78 -11.65 -7.34 23.51
N ILE A 79 -11.94 -8.55 23.02
CA ILE A 79 -12.69 -9.57 23.78
C ILE A 79 -11.87 -10.09 24.96
N VAL A 80 -10.58 -10.36 24.77
CA VAL A 80 -9.71 -10.88 25.84
C VAL A 80 -9.57 -9.86 26.97
N PHE A 81 -9.35 -8.59 26.64
CA PHE A 81 -9.18 -7.53 27.64
C PHE A 81 -10.49 -7.20 28.34
N SER A 82 -11.60 -7.06 27.61
CA SER A 82 -12.92 -6.77 28.22
C SER A 82 -13.41 -7.87 29.18
N LYS A 83 -12.99 -9.13 28.98
CA LYS A 83 -13.32 -10.24 29.88
C LYS A 83 -12.33 -10.42 31.04
N SER A 84 -11.14 -9.82 30.97
CA SER A 84 -10.08 -10.01 31.96
C SER A 84 -9.89 -8.81 32.87
N PHE A 85 -10.24 -7.62 32.41
CA PHE A 85 -10.05 -6.37 33.15
C PHE A 85 -11.38 -5.66 33.41
N PRO A 86 -11.43 -4.77 34.42
CA PRO A 86 -12.56 -3.86 34.60
C PRO A 86 -12.84 -3.02 33.34
N LYS A 87 -14.10 -2.64 33.14
CA LYS A 87 -14.53 -1.84 31.98
C LYS A 87 -13.75 -0.53 31.85
N GLN A 88 -13.41 0.10 32.99
CA GLN A 88 -12.63 1.33 33.04
C GLN A 88 -11.24 1.17 32.42
N VAL A 89 -10.55 0.06 32.72
CA VAL A 89 -9.23 -0.24 32.14
C VAL A 89 -9.34 -0.47 30.63
N SER A 90 -10.38 -1.19 30.20
CA SER A 90 -10.61 -1.43 28.77
C SER A 90 -10.89 -0.13 28.01
N TYR A 91 -11.71 0.77 28.56
CA TYR A 91 -11.96 2.09 27.98
C TYR A 91 -10.71 2.97 27.97
N PHE A 92 -9.94 2.96 29.06
CA PHE A 92 -8.68 3.68 29.12
C PHE A 92 -7.70 3.21 28.03
N LEU A 93 -7.54 1.89 27.85
CA LEU A 93 -6.68 1.34 26.80
C LEU A 93 -7.18 1.72 25.40
N ALA A 94 -8.50 1.69 25.16
CA ALA A 94 -9.07 2.10 23.87
C ALA A 94 -8.78 3.58 23.58
N ILE A 95 -9.01 4.47 24.55
CA ILE A 95 -8.71 5.90 24.44
C ILE A 95 -7.21 6.11 24.25
N LEU A 96 -6.36 5.41 25.00
CA LEU A 96 -4.91 5.49 24.88
C LEU A 96 -4.43 5.14 23.47
N VAL A 97 -4.96 4.06 22.86
CA VAL A 97 -4.61 3.68 21.49
C VAL A 97 -5.04 4.74 20.48
N LEU A 98 -6.24 5.30 20.63
CA LEU A 98 -6.71 6.40 19.79
C LEU A 98 -5.81 7.64 19.93
N CYS A 99 -5.50 8.03 21.17
CA CYS A 99 -4.59 9.13 21.46
C CYS A 99 -3.20 8.88 20.89
N LEU A 100 -2.66 7.67 20.97
CA LEU A 100 -1.35 7.35 20.38
C LEU A 100 -1.39 7.42 18.85
N SER A 101 -2.49 7.01 18.21
CA SER A 101 -2.60 7.02 16.74
C SER A 101 -2.61 8.42 16.11
N TYR A 102 -2.87 9.48 16.88
CA TYR A 102 -3.11 10.82 16.37
C TYR A 102 -2.01 11.33 15.42
N LYS A 103 -0.74 11.12 15.77
CA LYS A 103 0.39 11.67 15.01
C LYS A 103 0.52 11.01 13.64
N TRP A 104 0.33 9.69 13.57
CA TRP A 104 0.40 8.94 12.32
C TRP A 104 -0.80 9.19 11.40
N VAL A 105 -1.96 9.50 11.97
CA VAL A 105 -3.17 9.81 11.20
C VAL A 105 -3.17 11.26 10.71
N LEU A 106 -2.88 12.23 11.59
CA LEU A 106 -3.01 13.64 11.26
C LEU A 106 -1.78 14.22 10.55
N PHE A 107 -0.58 13.78 10.96
CA PHE A 107 0.71 14.34 10.52
C PHE A 107 1.58 13.30 9.80
N ASN A 108 0.94 12.48 8.97
CA ASN A 108 1.63 11.55 8.09
C ASN A 108 2.61 12.30 7.17
N SER A 109 3.83 11.78 7.00
CA SER A 109 4.87 12.46 6.21
C SER A 109 4.62 12.48 4.71
N VAL A 110 3.82 11.54 4.21
CA VAL A 110 3.46 11.48 2.79
C VAL A 110 2.10 12.13 2.61
N ARG A 111 1.09 11.74 3.39
CA ARG A 111 -0.31 12.14 3.19
C ARG A 111 -0.92 12.77 4.44
N PRO A 112 -0.48 13.97 4.84
CA PRO A 112 -1.01 14.61 6.05
C PRO A 112 -2.48 15.03 5.86
N LEU A 113 -3.26 14.93 6.92
CA LEU A 113 -4.64 15.44 6.96
C LEU A 113 -4.68 16.92 7.36
N ILE A 114 -3.68 17.37 8.11
CA ILE A 114 -3.54 18.75 8.60
C ILE A 114 -2.15 19.27 8.21
N GLY A 115 -2.09 20.52 7.74
CA GLY A 115 -0.86 21.20 7.30
C GLY A 115 -1.03 21.87 5.94
N GLU A 116 0.01 22.54 5.46
CA GLU A 116 -0.02 23.33 4.22
C GLU A 116 -0.18 22.47 2.95
N ASN A 117 0.35 21.24 2.95
CA ASN A 117 0.28 20.30 1.82
C ASN A 117 -0.54 19.06 2.19
N ASN A 118 -1.77 19.27 2.66
CA ASN A 118 -2.66 18.19 3.05
C ASN A 118 -3.44 17.62 1.86
N ILE A 119 -3.99 16.41 2.05
CA ILE A 119 -4.73 15.68 1.00
C ILE A 119 -6.00 16.38 0.50
N PHE A 120 -6.50 17.39 1.23
CA PHE A 120 -7.70 18.14 0.84
C PHE A 120 -7.36 19.36 -0.02
N GLN A 121 -6.12 19.86 0.05
CA GLN A 121 -5.65 21.03 -0.69
C GLN A 121 -4.83 20.64 -1.91
N SER A 122 -4.02 19.58 -1.82
CA SER A 122 -3.18 19.12 -2.94
C SER A 122 -4.02 18.52 -4.06
N SER A 123 -3.65 18.83 -5.30
CA SER A 123 -4.30 18.24 -6.47
C SER A 123 -4.12 16.72 -6.50
N ARG A 124 -5.04 16.01 -7.16
CA ARG A 124 -4.94 14.53 -7.28
C ARG A 124 -3.62 14.10 -7.93
N VAL A 125 -3.14 14.88 -8.90
CA VAL A 125 -1.86 14.65 -9.59
C VAL A 125 -0.69 14.79 -8.62
N GLU A 126 -0.63 15.88 -7.84
CA GLU A 126 0.42 16.07 -6.83
C GLU A 126 0.45 14.93 -5.80
N GLN A 127 -0.71 14.46 -5.36
CA GLN A 127 -0.80 13.35 -4.39
C GLN A 127 -0.23 12.03 -4.93
N TYR A 128 -0.26 11.80 -6.24
CA TYR A 128 0.38 10.62 -6.84
C TYR A 128 1.90 10.70 -6.81
N PHE A 129 2.45 11.90 -7.00
CA PHE A 129 3.90 12.12 -7.05
C PHE A 129 4.49 12.58 -5.71
N GLN A 130 3.70 12.66 -4.65
CA GLN A 130 4.13 13.14 -3.32
C GLN A 130 5.38 12.44 -2.77
N THR A 131 5.55 11.14 -3.03
CA THR A 131 6.74 10.38 -2.61
C THR A 131 7.97 10.68 -3.48
N GLN A 132 7.76 11.13 -4.71
CA GLN A 132 8.81 11.38 -5.70
C GLN A 132 8.46 12.57 -6.64
N PRO A 133 8.38 13.81 -6.12
CA PRO A 133 7.82 14.94 -6.85
C PRO A 133 8.57 15.26 -8.16
N LYS A 134 9.87 14.98 -8.18
CA LYS A 134 10.75 15.20 -9.34
C LYS A 134 10.32 14.50 -10.62
N TYR A 135 9.49 13.45 -10.54
CA TYR A 135 9.01 12.74 -11.72
C TYR A 135 7.68 13.30 -12.25
N GLN A 136 6.99 14.17 -11.52
CA GLN A 136 5.68 14.67 -11.93
C GLN A 136 5.72 15.33 -13.31
N GLN A 137 6.65 16.27 -13.50
CA GLN A 137 6.75 17.01 -14.77
C GLN A 137 7.03 16.09 -15.95
N PHE A 138 7.94 15.12 -15.78
CA PHE A 138 8.24 14.13 -16.82
C PHE A 138 6.97 13.38 -17.28
N TYR A 139 6.10 12.99 -16.35
CA TYR A 139 4.87 12.28 -16.72
C TYR A 139 3.89 13.19 -17.46
N LEU A 140 3.79 14.45 -17.04
CA LEU A 140 2.95 15.44 -17.73
C LEU A 140 3.45 15.69 -19.16
N ASP A 141 4.76 15.83 -19.34
CA ASP A 141 5.38 16.08 -20.65
C ASP A 141 5.14 14.90 -21.62
N GLU A 142 5.24 13.66 -21.13
CA GLU A 142 4.95 12.46 -21.93
C GLU A 142 3.47 12.39 -22.35
N VAL A 143 2.55 12.75 -21.47
CA VAL A 143 1.11 12.81 -21.77
C VAL A 143 0.83 13.88 -22.82
N VAL A 144 1.39 15.08 -22.65
CA VAL A 144 1.27 16.20 -23.60
C VAL A 144 1.83 15.81 -24.97
N ARG A 145 2.98 15.11 -25.03
CA ARG A 145 3.56 14.65 -26.30
C ARG A 145 2.63 13.69 -27.05
N VAL A 146 2.06 12.73 -26.34
CA VAL A 146 1.21 11.71 -26.97
C VAL A 146 -0.16 12.28 -27.36
N GLU A 147 -0.64 13.29 -26.63
CA GLU A 147 -1.85 14.05 -26.98
C GLU A 147 -1.66 14.98 -28.16
N SER A 148 -0.55 15.72 -28.23
CA SER A 148 -0.28 16.64 -29.33
C SER A 148 -0.12 15.92 -30.67
N ASN A 149 0.36 14.67 -30.64
CA ASN A 149 0.46 13.78 -31.80
C ASN A 149 -0.83 12.98 -32.09
N GLN A 150 -1.92 13.21 -31.35
CA GLN A 150 -3.21 12.55 -31.53
C GLN A 150 -3.14 11.01 -31.54
N CYS A 151 -2.27 10.44 -30.69
CA CYS A 151 -2.10 8.99 -30.63
C CYS A 151 -3.32 8.30 -29.99
N GLU A 152 -3.99 7.44 -30.77
CA GLU A 152 -5.09 6.59 -30.29
C GLU A 152 -4.60 5.31 -29.59
N ASN A 153 -3.49 4.76 -30.10
CA ASN A 153 -2.80 3.60 -29.55
C ASN A 153 -1.50 4.06 -28.88
N ILE A 154 -1.27 3.65 -27.64
CA ILE A 154 -0.08 4.04 -26.86
C ILE A 154 0.69 2.79 -26.44
N GLY A 155 1.93 2.70 -26.89
CA GLY A 155 2.88 1.68 -26.44
C GLY A 155 3.54 2.11 -25.14
N LEU A 156 3.48 1.28 -24.10
CA LEU A 156 4.17 1.54 -22.84
C LEU A 156 5.38 0.63 -22.69
N THR A 157 6.49 1.22 -22.26
CA THR A 157 7.68 0.49 -21.83
C THR A 157 8.06 0.95 -20.43
N PHE A 158 8.05 0.01 -19.48
CA PHE A 158 8.38 0.27 -18.09
C PHE A 158 9.63 -0.50 -17.69
N LYS A 159 10.54 0.18 -16.98
CA LYS A 159 11.49 -0.50 -16.10
C LYS A 159 10.95 -0.57 -14.68
N SER A 160 11.36 -1.60 -13.94
CA SER A 160 10.80 -2.17 -12.71
C SER A 160 10.57 -1.26 -11.49
N SER A 161 10.64 0.07 -11.64
CA SER A 161 10.45 1.03 -10.56
C SER A 161 9.44 2.13 -10.88
N SER A 162 8.82 2.14 -12.06
CA SER A 162 8.01 3.26 -12.56
C SER A 162 6.54 3.23 -12.11
N PHE A 163 5.88 4.40 -12.03
CA PHE A 163 4.49 4.50 -11.58
C PHE A 163 3.53 4.40 -12.76
N GLU A 164 3.07 3.20 -13.07
CA GLU A 164 2.10 3.02 -14.16
C GLU A 164 0.74 3.67 -13.86
N TYR A 165 0.22 3.48 -12.66
CA TYR A 165 -1.14 3.94 -12.32
C TYR A 165 -1.37 5.46 -12.51
N PRO A 166 -0.49 6.37 -12.02
CA PRO A 166 -0.62 7.80 -12.29
C PRO A 166 -0.61 8.14 -13.78
N LEU A 167 0.22 7.46 -14.59
CA LEU A 167 0.23 7.67 -16.03
C LEU A 167 -1.12 7.31 -16.65
N LEU A 168 -1.68 6.16 -16.28
CA LEU A 168 -2.99 5.72 -16.78
C LEU A 168 -4.10 6.71 -16.42
N VAL A 169 -4.06 7.27 -15.21
CA VAL A 169 -5.03 8.30 -14.80
C VAL A 169 -4.88 9.54 -15.65
N LEU A 170 -3.66 10.06 -15.84
CA LEU A 170 -3.40 11.24 -16.65
C LEU A 170 -3.82 11.05 -18.13
N LEU A 171 -3.57 9.86 -18.70
CA LEU A 171 -3.95 9.56 -20.09
C LEU A 171 -5.46 9.41 -20.29
N ASN A 172 -6.19 8.97 -19.26
CA ASN A 172 -7.63 8.70 -19.34
C ASN A 172 -8.50 9.93 -19.01
N GLU A 173 -7.91 11.06 -18.62
CA GLU A 173 -8.64 12.30 -18.37
C GLU A 173 -9.27 12.88 -19.64
N ASN A 174 -8.66 12.64 -20.81
CA ASN A 174 -9.10 13.23 -22.07
C ASN A 174 -9.87 12.25 -22.97
N TYR A 175 -9.45 10.97 -23.11
CA TYR A 175 -10.15 9.94 -23.91
C TYR A 175 -9.73 8.52 -23.49
N PRO A 176 -10.58 7.48 -23.67
CA PRO A 176 -10.16 6.08 -23.46
C PRO A 176 -9.22 5.65 -24.60
N LYS A 177 -7.91 5.82 -24.41
CA LYS A 177 -6.89 5.37 -25.36
C LYS A 177 -6.62 3.88 -25.19
N GLN A 178 -6.27 3.19 -26.28
CA GLN A 178 -5.81 1.81 -26.18
C GLN A 178 -4.35 1.82 -25.74
N ILE A 179 -4.08 1.23 -24.58
CA ILE A 179 -2.76 1.23 -23.96
C ILE A 179 -2.27 -0.21 -23.84
N GLN A 180 -1.08 -0.50 -24.35
CA GLN A 180 -0.49 -1.82 -24.27
C GLN A 180 0.99 -1.75 -23.92
N HIS A 181 1.44 -2.68 -23.06
CA HIS A 181 2.87 -2.88 -22.83
C HIS A 181 3.51 -3.52 -24.05
N ILE A 182 4.54 -2.88 -24.60
CA ILE A 182 5.31 -3.38 -25.74
C ILE A 182 6.74 -3.72 -25.29
N ASN A 183 7.48 -4.46 -26.12
CA ASN A 183 8.89 -4.80 -25.88
C ASN A 183 9.16 -5.42 -24.50
N LEU A 184 8.26 -6.30 -24.05
CA LEU A 184 8.42 -7.05 -22.81
C LEU A 184 9.57 -8.06 -22.92
N GLU A 185 10.46 -8.05 -21.94
CA GLU A 185 11.60 -8.98 -21.81
C GLU A 185 11.34 -10.12 -20.81
N ASN A 186 10.14 -10.18 -20.23
CA ASN A 186 9.76 -11.12 -19.16
C ASN A 186 8.86 -12.26 -19.67
N GLU A 187 8.46 -13.15 -18.76
CA GLU A 187 7.59 -14.32 -19.05
C GLU A 187 6.27 -13.94 -19.74
N SER A 188 5.78 -12.72 -19.53
CA SER A 188 4.56 -12.20 -20.16
C SER A 188 4.72 -11.88 -21.66
N GLN A 189 5.94 -11.91 -22.21
CA GLN A 189 6.19 -11.68 -23.64
C GLN A 189 5.42 -12.67 -24.52
N ILE A 190 5.22 -13.91 -24.06
CA ILE A 190 4.47 -14.95 -24.78
C ILE A 190 3.01 -14.52 -24.99
N LEU A 191 2.42 -13.85 -24.00
CA LEU A 191 1.03 -13.38 -24.06
C LEU A 191 0.87 -12.25 -25.07
N VAL A 192 1.85 -11.33 -25.14
CA VAL A 192 1.84 -10.24 -26.14
C VAL A 192 2.00 -10.79 -27.55
N LYS A 193 2.88 -11.78 -27.77
CA LYS A 193 3.04 -12.43 -29.08
C LYS A 193 1.78 -13.18 -29.53
N LYS A 194 1.04 -13.79 -28.59
CA LYS A 194 -0.19 -14.54 -28.90
C LYS A 194 -1.38 -13.63 -29.18
N ASN A 195 -1.41 -12.45 -28.55
CA ASN A 195 -2.51 -11.50 -28.63
C ASN A 195 -2.06 -10.20 -29.34
N SER A 196 -1.15 -10.30 -30.31
CA SER A 196 -0.61 -9.12 -30.97
C SER A 196 -1.73 -8.48 -31.80
N ASN A 197 -2.10 -7.26 -31.41
CA ASN A 197 -2.94 -6.41 -32.24
C ASN A 197 -2.01 -5.75 -33.26
N SER A 198 -2.36 -5.83 -34.55
CA SER A 198 -1.59 -5.19 -35.64
C SER A 198 -1.34 -3.71 -35.41
N ASN A 199 -2.23 -3.05 -34.65
CA ASN A 199 -2.15 -1.64 -34.29
C ASN A 199 -0.95 -1.29 -33.39
N PHE A 200 -0.37 -2.26 -32.68
CA PHE A 200 0.76 -2.05 -31.76
C PHE A 200 2.10 -2.56 -32.29
N GLU A 201 2.11 -3.27 -33.43
CA GLU A 201 3.36 -3.78 -34.04
C GLU A 201 4.13 -2.70 -34.81
N ASN A 202 3.41 -1.71 -35.37
CA ASN A 202 3.98 -0.58 -36.15
C ASN A 202 3.60 0.77 -35.54
N LEU A 203 3.78 0.93 -34.22
CA LEU A 203 3.56 2.20 -33.54
C LEU A 203 4.64 3.22 -33.92
N ASN A 204 4.21 4.46 -34.19
CA ASN A 204 5.15 5.57 -34.29
C ASN A 204 5.86 5.77 -32.94
N ASN A 205 7.16 6.10 -32.97
CA ASN A 205 7.97 6.34 -31.78
C ASN A 205 7.38 7.43 -30.88
N ASP A 206 6.71 8.43 -31.46
CA ASP A 206 6.07 9.51 -30.71
C ASP A 206 4.90 9.03 -29.84
N CYS A 207 4.28 7.90 -30.20
CA CYS A 207 3.18 7.24 -29.48
C CYS A 207 3.68 6.17 -28.50
N ILE A 208 4.99 6.06 -28.30
CA ILE A 208 5.61 5.16 -27.32
C ILE A 208 6.06 6.00 -26.12
N ILE A 209 5.59 5.63 -24.93
CA ILE A 209 6.03 6.24 -23.66
C ILE A 209 7.04 5.29 -23.03
N ASN A 210 8.25 5.80 -22.78
CA ASN A 210 9.32 5.06 -22.12
C ASN A 210 9.63 5.66 -20.75
N ILE A 211 9.21 4.94 -19.71
CA ILE A 211 9.42 5.40 -18.34
C ILE A 211 10.59 4.66 -17.71
N ASP A 212 11.77 5.24 -17.89
CA ASP A 212 13.02 4.79 -17.29
C ASP A 212 13.53 5.79 -16.24
N ARG A 213 13.19 5.53 -14.97
CA ARG A 213 13.64 6.35 -13.83
C ARG A 213 15.16 6.43 -13.68
N SER A 214 15.92 5.48 -14.22
CA SER A 214 17.38 5.51 -14.13
C SER A 214 17.99 6.64 -14.97
N LYS A 215 17.33 7.01 -16.07
CA LYS A 215 17.75 8.10 -16.98
C LYS A 215 17.38 9.49 -16.47
N LEU A 216 16.47 9.56 -15.50
CA LEU A 216 15.99 10.79 -14.86
C LEU A 216 16.74 11.12 -13.55
N LYS A 217 17.88 10.47 -13.32
CA LYS A 217 18.84 10.84 -12.27
C LYS A 217 19.74 11.95 -12.81
N SER A 218 19.23 13.17 -12.87
CA SER A 218 20.03 14.41 -12.88
C SER A 218 19.74 15.19 -11.60
#